data_AF-A0A7Y4SPW9-F1
#
_entry.id   AF-A0A7Y4SPW9-F1
#
_cell.length_a   1.000
_cell.length_b   1.000
_cell.length_c   1.000
_cell.angle_alpha   90.00
_cell.angle_beta   90.00
_cell.angle_gamma   90.00
#
_symmetry.space_group_name_H-M   'P 1'
#
loop_
_entity.id
_entity.type
_entity.pdbx_description
1 polymer ?
#
loop_
_entity_poly.entity_id
_entity_poly.type
_entity_poly.pdbx_seq_one_letter_code
_entity_poly.pdbx_strand_id
1 'polypeptide(L)'
;MARLLPMSATMMLPGSRRRSTRARKIPSEFPARAAIAVLILAAASLVALVVSVAGAGGSDARRSPALVGSGSLEQASLKEPGSTSRAVFKHSVIPGGVFTPEELQSALAQDAVAAAHYRNLNTSAVRTETVKQDRLAYVSYRKDDQIYWTRNKVRLKQGETILTDGASEVRARCGNCISETPGFPVAEVEPEAAELDRLVDAPPVQYDPSLSAAIRDALESALFGW
;
A
#
# COMPACT_ATOMS: atom_id res chain seq x y z
N MET A 1 -82.23 12.32 -53.41
CA MET A 1 -81.15 13.08 -54.07
C MET A 1 -79.89 12.23 -54.08
N ALA A 2 -79.32 12.01 -55.29
CA ALA A 2 -78.07 11.34 -55.72
C ALA A 2 -77.33 10.44 -54.70
N ARG A 3 -77.08 9.13 -54.87
CA ARG A 3 -76.83 8.22 -56.02
C ARG A 3 -75.66 8.62 -56.91
N LEU A 4 -74.48 8.01 -56.69
CA LEU A 4 -73.47 7.64 -57.69
C LEU A 4 -72.66 6.42 -57.15
N LEU A 5 -72.78 5.31 -57.87
CA LEU A 5 -71.89 4.12 -57.93
C LEU A 5 -71.12 4.24 -59.29
N PRO A 6 -70.30 3.28 -59.81
CA PRO A 6 -69.55 2.11 -59.27
C PRO A 6 -68.11 1.95 -59.89
N MET A 7 -67.54 0.73 -59.76
CA MET A 7 -66.60 0.00 -60.67
C MET A 7 -65.11 0.00 -60.27
N SER A 8 -64.54 -1.10 -59.75
CA SER A 8 -64.13 -2.36 -60.43
C SER A 8 -62.95 -2.19 -61.40
N ALA A 9 -61.81 -2.80 -61.09
CA ALA A 9 -60.92 -3.46 -62.06
C ALA A 9 -59.82 -4.28 -61.38
N THR A 10 -59.97 -5.60 -61.44
CA THR A 10 -58.89 -6.59 -61.40
C THR A 10 -58.00 -6.42 -62.63
N MET A 11 -56.67 -6.37 -62.48
CA MET A 11 -55.78 -6.79 -63.57
C MET A 11 -54.41 -7.26 -63.07
N MET A 12 -54.03 -8.40 -63.63
CA MET A 12 -52.87 -9.24 -63.38
C MET A 12 -51.66 -8.83 -64.27
N LEU A 13 -50.45 -8.98 -63.70
CA LEU A 13 -49.14 -9.30 -64.36
C LEU A 13 -48.47 -8.21 -65.24
N PRO A 14 -47.13 -8.26 -65.53
CA PRO A 14 -46.15 -9.34 -65.30
C PRO A 14 -44.87 -8.92 -64.54
N GLY A 15 -44.10 -9.95 -64.15
CA GLY A 15 -42.88 -9.80 -63.37
C GLY A 15 -41.70 -9.17 -64.11
N SER A 16 -40.90 -8.42 -63.35
CA SER A 16 -39.52 -8.08 -63.73
C SER A 16 -38.56 -8.75 -62.75
N ARG A 17 -37.93 -9.85 -63.21
CA ARG A 17 -36.77 -10.44 -62.57
C ARG A 17 -35.65 -9.40 -62.53
N ARG A 18 -35.39 -8.79 -61.38
CA ARG A 18 -34.12 -8.07 -61.15
C ARG A 18 -33.13 -9.02 -60.50
N ARG A 19 -32.11 -9.35 -61.30
CA ARG A 19 -30.93 -10.14 -60.99
C ARG A 19 -30.38 -9.79 -59.61
N SER A 20 -30.38 -10.77 -58.73
CA SER A 20 -29.47 -10.88 -57.58
C SER A 20 -28.03 -10.77 -58.08
N THR A 21 -27.40 -9.62 -57.86
CA THR A 21 -25.95 -9.48 -57.94
C THR A 21 -25.38 -10.13 -56.69
N ARG A 22 -25.08 -11.43 -56.81
CA ARG A 22 -24.35 -12.22 -55.82
C ARG A 22 -22.96 -11.60 -55.66
N ALA A 23 -22.82 -10.69 -54.70
CA ALA A 23 -21.53 -10.16 -54.30
C ALA A 23 -20.65 -11.35 -53.87
N ARG A 24 -19.56 -11.58 -54.60
CA ARG A 24 -18.50 -12.51 -54.16
C ARG A 24 -17.96 -11.96 -52.85
N LYS A 25 -18.33 -12.59 -51.73
CA LYS A 25 -17.61 -12.42 -50.46
C LYS A 25 -16.20 -12.97 -50.69
N ILE A 26 -15.23 -12.07 -50.78
CA ILE A 26 -13.81 -12.39 -50.71
C ILE A 26 -13.57 -12.85 -49.26
N PRO A 27 -13.12 -14.09 -48.99
CA PRO A 27 -12.76 -14.49 -47.64
C PRO A 27 -11.44 -13.79 -47.26
N SER A 28 -11.53 -12.68 -46.51
CA SER A 28 -10.38 -12.06 -45.87
C SER A 28 -10.18 -12.68 -44.49
N GLU A 29 -9.75 -13.93 -44.47
CA GLU A 29 -9.39 -14.64 -43.26
C GLU A 29 -7.86 -14.58 -43.09
N PHE A 30 -7.45 -13.65 -42.22
CA PHE A 30 -6.19 -13.53 -41.45
C PHE A 30 -4.97 -12.82 -42.08
N PRO A 31 -4.14 -12.10 -41.26
CA PRO A 31 -4.21 -11.94 -39.80
C PRO A 31 -3.83 -10.54 -39.27
N ALA A 32 -4.77 -9.81 -38.66
CA ALA A 32 -4.46 -8.72 -37.72
C ALA A 32 -3.58 -9.20 -36.52
N ARG A 33 -3.55 -10.51 -36.27
CA ARG A 33 -2.71 -11.15 -35.25
C ARG A 33 -1.21 -11.17 -35.61
N ALA A 34 -0.85 -11.19 -36.90
CA ALA A 34 0.56 -11.13 -37.32
C ALA A 34 1.14 -9.73 -37.14
N ALA A 35 0.35 -8.68 -37.37
CA ALA A 35 0.76 -7.30 -37.14
C ALA A 35 1.07 -7.02 -35.66
N ILE A 36 0.28 -7.58 -34.73
CA ILE A 36 0.48 -7.44 -33.28
C ILE A 36 1.74 -8.19 -32.81
N ALA A 37 1.99 -9.39 -33.34
CA ALA A 37 3.20 -10.16 -33.00
C ALA A 37 4.49 -9.45 -33.44
N VAL A 38 4.49 -8.80 -34.61
CA VAL A 38 5.62 -8.00 -35.10
C VAL A 38 5.89 -6.78 -34.22
N LEU A 39 4.85 -6.10 -33.72
CA LEU A 39 4.99 -4.94 -32.82
C LEU A 39 5.57 -5.33 -31.44
N ILE A 40 5.16 -6.48 -30.88
CA ILE A 40 5.69 -6.97 -29.59
C ILE A 40 7.18 -7.32 -29.71
N LEU A 41 7.58 -7.99 -30.80
CA LEU A 41 8.98 -8.34 -31.03
C LEU A 41 9.86 -7.10 -31.22
N ALA A 42 9.38 -6.09 -31.95
CA ALA A 42 10.11 -4.82 -32.14
C ALA A 42 10.32 -4.06 -30.82
N ALA A 43 9.31 -4.02 -29.94
CA ALA A 43 9.42 -3.39 -28.62
C ALA A 43 10.41 -4.13 -27.70
N ALA A 44 10.41 -5.46 -27.71
CA ALA A 44 11.36 -6.26 -26.93
C ALA A 44 12.82 -6.05 -27.38
N SER A 45 13.07 -5.95 -28.69
CA SER A 45 14.41 -5.64 -29.21
C SER A 45 14.90 -4.23 -28.84
N LEU A 46 14.00 -3.25 -28.72
CA LEU A 46 14.36 -1.89 -28.32
C LEU A 46 14.73 -1.81 -26.82
N VAL A 47 14.02 -2.55 -25.96
CA VAL A 47 14.32 -2.62 -24.51
C VAL A 47 15.68 -3.30 -24.27
N ALA A 48 15.99 -4.39 -24.99
CA ALA A 48 17.27 -5.08 -24.87
C ALA A 48 18.45 -4.18 -25.27
N LEU A 49 18.29 -3.34 -26.30
CA LEU A 49 19.33 -2.41 -26.76
C LEU A 49 19.63 -1.31 -25.72
N VAL A 50 18.60 -0.79 -25.03
CA VAL A 50 18.77 0.23 -23.99
C VAL A 50 19.49 -0.33 -22.76
N VAL A 51 19.18 -1.57 -22.36
CA VAL A 51 19.85 -2.25 -21.23
C VAL A 51 21.33 -2.53 -21.54
N SER A 52 21.68 -2.84 -22.79
CA SER A 52 23.08 -3.08 -23.19
C SER A 52 23.93 -1.81 -23.31
N VAL A 53 23.34 -0.65 -23.66
CA VAL A 53 24.07 0.63 -23.72
C VAL A 53 24.22 1.29 -22.34
N ALA A 54 23.31 1.03 -21.40
CA ALA A 54 23.39 1.56 -20.04
C ALA A 54 24.25 0.72 -19.07
N GLY A 55 24.59 -0.53 -19.42
CA GLY A 55 25.36 -1.45 -18.58
C GLY A 55 26.88 -1.45 -18.79
N ALA A 56 27.40 -0.69 -19.76
CA ALA A 56 28.83 -0.64 -20.08
C ALA A 56 29.48 0.63 -19.52
N GLY A 57 29.67 0.68 -18.21
CA GLY A 57 30.22 1.83 -17.50
C GLY A 57 31.11 1.45 -16.32
N GLY A 58 32.32 0.98 -16.62
CA GLY A 58 33.51 1.17 -15.78
C GLY A 58 33.76 0.19 -14.64
N SER A 59 34.47 -0.89 -14.94
CA SER A 59 35.32 -1.61 -13.97
C SER A 59 36.77 -1.37 -14.37
N ASP A 60 37.52 -0.63 -13.56
CA ASP A 60 39.00 -0.57 -13.49
C ASP A 60 39.37 0.68 -12.68
N ALA A 61 40.40 0.76 -11.86
CA ALA A 61 41.29 -0.20 -11.25
C ALA A 61 41.96 0.57 -10.09
N ARG A 62 42.16 -0.11 -8.96
CA ARG A 62 43.30 0.00 -8.05
C ARG A 62 44.29 1.17 -8.27
N ARG A 63 44.33 2.12 -7.33
CA ARG A 63 45.56 2.83 -6.89
C ARG A 63 45.35 3.50 -5.53
N SER A 64 46.00 2.95 -4.51
CA SER A 64 46.42 3.74 -3.35
C SER A 64 47.59 4.65 -3.76
N PRO A 65 47.75 5.80 -3.11
CA PRO A 65 48.77 5.84 -2.06
C PRO A 65 48.27 6.51 -0.78
N ALA A 66 48.82 6.05 0.34
CA ALA A 66 48.77 6.74 1.61
C ALA A 66 49.70 7.97 1.58
N LEU A 67 49.27 9.10 2.16
CA LEU A 67 50.08 9.90 3.10
C LEU A 67 49.21 11.02 3.72
N VAL A 68 49.03 10.91 5.05
CA VAL A 68 49.17 11.98 6.06
C VAL A 68 48.38 13.28 5.89
N GLY A 69 47.50 13.54 6.86
CA GLY A 69 46.92 14.86 7.09
C GLY A 69 45.97 14.85 8.30
N SER A 70 46.56 15.12 9.48
CA SER A 70 45.97 15.27 10.80
C SER A 70 44.56 15.84 10.90
N GLY A 71 43.82 15.34 11.90
CA GLY A 71 42.94 16.16 12.74
C GLY A 71 41.44 15.95 12.55
N SER A 72 40.89 14.94 13.21
CA SER A 72 39.78 15.14 14.15
C SER A 72 39.54 13.85 14.93
N LEU A 73 40.38 13.63 15.93
CA LEU A 73 39.95 12.90 17.12
C LEU A 73 39.05 13.86 17.89
N GLU A 74 37.76 13.91 17.60
CA GLU A 74 36.70 14.30 18.55
C GLU A 74 35.34 14.16 17.88
N GLN A 75 34.75 12.98 18.01
CA GLN A 75 33.30 12.72 18.16
C GLN A 75 33.04 11.23 17.86
N ALA A 76 33.71 10.38 18.66
CA ALA A 76 33.03 9.19 19.15
C ALA A 76 31.88 9.68 20.04
N SER A 77 30.79 10.12 19.41
CA SER A 77 29.51 10.29 20.08
C SER A 77 29.12 8.90 20.55
N LEU A 78 29.06 8.75 21.87
CA LEU A 78 28.66 7.53 22.56
C LEU A 78 27.38 7.00 21.91
N LYS A 79 27.52 5.95 21.12
CA LYS A 79 26.39 5.22 20.58
C LYS A 79 25.83 4.43 21.76
N GLU A 80 24.86 5.02 22.44
CA GLU A 80 24.05 4.37 23.46
C GLU A 80 23.64 2.97 22.94
N PRO A 81 24.00 1.88 23.63
CA PRO A 81 23.68 0.52 23.21
C PRO A 81 22.18 0.28 23.43
N GLY A 82 21.37 0.70 22.47
CA GLY A 82 19.91 0.52 22.55
C GLY A 82 19.13 1.13 21.40
N SER A 83 19.64 2.17 20.72
CA SER A 83 18.86 2.84 19.67
C SER A 83 18.72 2.01 18.40
N THR A 84 17.61 1.26 18.29
CA THR A 84 17.24 0.62 17.02
C THR A 84 16.63 1.66 16.11
N SER A 85 17.29 1.95 15.00
CA SER A 85 16.74 2.74 13.91
C SER A 85 15.56 1.97 13.29
N ARG A 86 14.35 2.54 13.38
CA ARG A 86 13.13 1.92 12.84
C ARG A 86 12.62 2.68 11.62
N ALA A 87 12.15 1.91 10.65
CA ALA A 87 11.56 2.44 9.43
C ALA A 87 10.20 3.10 9.73
N VAL A 88 9.92 4.22 9.08
CA VAL A 88 8.66 4.96 9.25
C VAL A 88 7.83 4.81 7.98
N PHE A 89 6.56 4.43 8.11
CA PHE A 89 5.63 4.36 6.99
C PHE A 89 4.85 5.67 6.88
N LYS A 90 4.58 6.11 5.66
CA LYS A 90 4.02 7.45 5.37
C LYS A 90 2.72 7.76 6.10
N HIS A 91 1.91 6.75 6.34
CA HIS A 91 0.59 6.89 6.97
C HIS A 91 0.50 6.11 8.30
N SER A 92 1.63 5.96 8.99
CA SER A 92 1.68 5.42 10.34
C SER A 92 0.89 6.29 11.31
N VAL A 93 0.01 5.67 12.09
CA VAL A 93 -0.61 6.31 13.26
C VAL A 93 0.43 6.54 14.36
N ILE A 94 1.36 5.58 14.54
CA ILE A 94 2.50 5.71 15.44
C ILE A 94 3.78 5.62 14.60
N PRO A 95 4.49 6.74 14.35
CA PRO A 95 5.74 6.73 13.60
C PRO A 95 6.78 5.78 14.20
N GLY A 96 7.39 4.93 13.38
CA GLY A 96 8.33 3.89 13.82
C GLY A 96 7.69 2.62 14.39
N GLY A 97 6.36 2.61 14.58
CA GLY A 97 5.62 1.45 15.08
C GLY A 97 5.83 1.16 16.56
N VAL A 98 5.14 0.13 17.04
CA VAL A 98 5.13 -0.37 18.42
C VAL A 98 5.12 -1.89 18.38
N PHE A 99 6.10 -2.54 18.99
CA PHE A 99 6.26 -4.00 18.96
C PHE A 99 5.99 -4.66 20.31
N THR A 100 5.96 -3.86 21.38
CA THR A 100 5.63 -4.33 22.74
C THR A 100 4.51 -3.47 23.35
N PRO A 101 3.80 -4.00 24.37
CA PRO A 101 2.77 -3.23 25.08
C PRO A 101 3.29 -1.92 25.68
N GLU A 102 4.52 -1.90 26.19
CA GLU A 102 5.14 -0.72 26.79
C GLU A 102 5.46 0.35 25.75
N GLU A 103 5.91 -0.04 24.56
CA GLU A 103 6.10 0.88 23.43
C GLU A 103 4.79 1.55 23.04
N LEU A 104 3.70 0.77 23.01
CA LEU A 104 2.37 1.31 22.73
C LEU A 104 1.94 2.30 23.81
N GLN A 105 2.07 1.95 25.09
CA GLN A 105 1.74 2.87 26.19
C GLN A 105 2.56 4.16 26.14
N SER A 106 3.88 4.04 25.92
CA SER A 106 4.79 5.18 25.79
C SER A 106 4.42 6.08 24.61
N ALA A 107 4.07 5.49 23.45
CA ALA A 107 3.64 6.24 22.28
C ALA A 107 2.31 6.97 22.52
N LEU A 108 1.33 6.31 23.15
CA LEU A 108 0.04 6.93 23.49
C LEU A 108 0.19 8.05 24.53
N ALA A 109 1.17 7.99 25.43
CA ALA A 109 1.45 9.07 26.36
C ALA A 109 2.03 10.33 25.68
N GLN A 110 2.70 10.16 24.54
CA GLN A 110 3.39 11.23 23.80
C GLN A 110 2.57 11.80 22.64
N ASP A 111 1.63 11.03 22.09
CA ASP A 111 0.86 11.41 20.90
C ASP A 111 -0.64 11.48 21.21
N ALA A 112 -1.15 12.69 21.38
CA ALA A 112 -2.56 12.94 21.71
C ALA A 112 -3.54 12.47 20.61
N VAL A 113 -3.14 12.51 19.34
CA VAL A 113 -3.99 12.07 18.22
C VAL A 113 -4.13 10.54 18.25
N ALA A 114 -3.01 9.84 18.47
CA ALA A 114 -3.02 8.39 18.64
C ALA A 114 -3.79 7.98 19.91
N ALA A 115 -3.59 8.67 21.03
CA ALA A 115 -4.29 8.43 22.29
C ALA A 115 -5.81 8.55 22.14
N ALA A 116 -6.28 9.59 21.45
CA ALA A 116 -7.71 9.78 21.20
C ALA A 116 -8.32 8.64 20.36
N HIS A 117 -7.60 8.16 19.35
CA HIS A 117 -8.04 7.05 18.50
C HIS A 117 -8.08 5.71 19.25
N TYR A 118 -7.10 5.48 20.12
CA TYR A 118 -6.99 4.26 20.93
C TYR A 118 -7.69 4.34 22.28
N ARG A 119 -8.59 5.30 22.51
CA ARG A 119 -9.29 5.49 23.80
C ARG A 119 -10.05 4.26 24.32
N ASN A 120 -10.44 3.35 23.42
CA ASN A 120 -11.18 2.12 23.75
C ASN A 120 -10.27 0.90 23.90
N LEU A 121 -8.97 1.03 23.65
CA LEU A 121 -8.00 -0.05 23.79
C LEU A 121 -7.70 -0.26 25.28
N ASN A 122 -7.83 -1.49 25.76
CA ASN A 122 -7.38 -1.83 27.10
C ASN A 122 -5.87 -2.07 27.10
N THR A 123 -5.10 -1.00 27.33
CA THR A 123 -3.62 -1.01 27.33
C THR A 123 -2.99 -1.99 28.33
N SER A 124 -3.70 -2.37 29.39
CA SER A 124 -3.22 -3.32 30.40
C SER A 124 -3.37 -4.79 29.98
N ALA A 125 -4.25 -5.06 29.01
CA ALA A 125 -4.49 -6.40 28.47
C ALA A 125 -3.80 -6.65 27.12
N VAL A 126 -3.05 -5.65 26.61
CA VAL A 126 -2.35 -5.73 25.33
C VAL A 126 -1.26 -6.78 25.40
N ARG A 127 -1.24 -7.66 24.40
CA ARG A 127 -0.19 -8.65 24.18
C ARG A 127 0.22 -8.66 22.72
N THR A 128 1.44 -9.12 22.46
CA THR A 128 1.97 -9.27 21.11
C THR A 128 1.58 -10.64 20.55
N GLU A 129 1.01 -10.65 19.34
CA GLU A 129 0.67 -11.85 18.58
C GLU A 129 1.20 -11.72 17.13
N THR A 130 1.00 -12.77 16.34
CA THR A 130 1.26 -12.74 14.89
C THR A 130 0.00 -13.10 14.11
N VAL A 131 -0.15 -12.49 12.94
CA VAL A 131 -1.23 -12.83 12.01
C VAL A 131 -1.10 -14.30 11.61
N LYS A 132 -2.10 -15.12 11.96
CA LYS A 132 -2.07 -16.58 11.78
C LYS A 132 -2.16 -17.02 10.33
N GLN A 133 -2.89 -16.26 9.51
CA GLN A 133 -3.09 -16.53 8.09
C GLN A 133 -3.35 -15.21 7.36
N ASP A 134 -3.03 -15.19 6.06
CA ASP A 134 -3.35 -14.06 5.20
C ASP A 134 -4.84 -13.72 5.25
N ARG A 135 -5.16 -12.45 5.49
CA ARG A 135 -6.56 -11.99 5.52
C ARG A 135 -6.68 -10.54 5.07
N LEU A 136 -7.89 -10.19 4.66
CA LEU A 136 -8.26 -8.83 4.25
C LEU A 136 -8.94 -8.11 5.42
N ALA A 137 -8.44 -6.94 5.78
CA ALA A 137 -8.99 -6.12 6.86
C ALA A 137 -8.97 -4.63 6.48
N TYR A 138 -9.80 -3.84 7.13
CA TYR A 138 -9.69 -2.39 7.09
C TYR A 138 -8.61 -1.95 8.06
N VAL A 139 -7.85 -0.92 7.70
CA VAL A 139 -6.85 -0.35 8.60
C VAL A 139 -7.09 1.13 8.79
N SER A 140 -6.85 1.62 10.01
CA SER A 140 -6.76 3.05 10.25
C SER A 140 -5.42 3.57 9.75
N TYR A 141 -5.34 4.85 9.40
CA TYR A 141 -4.11 5.49 8.99
C TYR A 141 -4.17 6.98 9.32
N ARG A 142 -3.00 7.57 9.56
CA ARG A 142 -2.91 9.00 9.88
C ARG A 142 -2.65 9.81 8.62
N LYS A 143 -3.34 10.93 8.51
CA LYS A 143 -3.07 11.99 7.55
C LYS A 143 -3.13 13.30 8.31
N ASP A 144 -1.98 13.95 8.42
CA ASP A 144 -1.80 15.14 9.24
C ASP A 144 -2.21 14.85 10.70
N ASP A 145 -3.12 15.63 11.31
CA ASP A 145 -3.60 15.41 12.68
C ASP A 145 -4.94 14.69 12.76
N GLN A 146 -5.32 13.96 11.71
CA GLN A 146 -6.54 13.18 11.66
C GLN A 146 -6.29 11.72 11.31
N ILE A 147 -7.11 10.85 11.88
CA ILE A 147 -7.08 9.42 11.62
C ILE A 147 -8.29 9.05 10.78
N TYR A 148 -8.01 8.38 9.67
CA TYR A 148 -8.99 7.89 8.71
C TYR A 148 -8.92 6.38 8.63
N TRP A 149 -9.96 5.79 8.06
CA TRP A 149 -10.02 4.37 7.75
C TRP A 149 -9.99 4.14 6.25
N THR A 150 -9.33 3.06 5.85
CA THR A 150 -9.33 2.64 4.45
C THR A 150 -10.75 2.34 3.97
N ARG A 151 -11.11 2.74 2.74
CA ARG A 151 -12.40 2.39 2.12
C ARG A 151 -12.43 0.94 1.69
N ASN A 152 -11.28 0.43 1.24
CA ASN A 152 -11.12 -0.94 0.77
C ASN A 152 -10.26 -1.73 1.75
N LYS A 153 -10.48 -3.05 1.80
CA LYS A 153 -9.66 -3.91 2.64
C LYS A 153 -8.23 -4.00 2.09
N VAL A 154 -7.26 -3.97 3.00
CA VAL A 154 -5.84 -4.23 2.73
C VAL A 154 -5.47 -5.64 3.15
N ARG A 155 -4.43 -6.21 2.53
CA ARG A 155 -3.93 -7.54 2.85
C ARG A 155 -3.00 -7.50 4.05
N LEU A 156 -3.39 -8.18 5.13
CA LEU A 156 -2.50 -8.55 6.22
C LEU A 156 -1.85 -9.89 5.88
N LYS A 157 -0.52 -9.94 5.98
CA LYS A 157 0.25 -11.15 5.67
C LYS A 157 0.42 -12.00 6.91
N GLN A 158 0.40 -13.30 6.75
CA GLN A 158 0.77 -14.26 7.76
C GLN A 158 2.16 -13.93 8.33
N GLY A 159 2.31 -14.07 9.64
CA GLY A 159 3.55 -13.77 10.35
C GLY A 159 3.79 -12.29 10.66
N GLU A 160 2.92 -11.38 10.19
CA GLU A 160 3.00 -9.97 10.60
C GLU A 160 2.73 -9.83 12.10
N THR A 161 3.60 -9.09 12.81
CA THR A 161 3.43 -8.81 14.24
C THR A 161 2.27 -7.83 14.46
N ILE A 162 1.41 -8.17 15.42
CA ILE A 162 0.29 -7.34 15.86
C ILE A 162 0.26 -7.25 17.38
N LEU A 163 -0.37 -6.21 17.90
CA LEU A 163 -0.70 -6.06 19.31
C LEU A 163 -2.21 -6.12 19.46
N THR A 164 -2.70 -6.82 20.48
CA THR A 164 -4.14 -6.97 20.71
C THR A 164 -4.48 -7.08 22.18
N ASP A 165 -5.60 -6.49 22.59
CA ASP A 165 -6.24 -6.72 23.90
C ASP A 165 -7.36 -7.78 23.82
N GLY A 166 -7.55 -8.39 22.66
CA GLY A 166 -8.65 -9.33 22.34
C GLY A 166 -9.88 -8.67 21.71
N ALA A 167 -10.01 -7.34 21.74
CA ALA A 167 -11.10 -6.61 21.09
C ALA A 167 -10.61 -5.72 19.94
N SER A 168 -9.46 -5.08 20.12
CA SER A 168 -8.78 -4.26 19.12
C SER A 168 -7.48 -4.92 18.70
N GLU A 169 -7.06 -4.65 17.47
CA GLU A 169 -5.81 -5.14 16.91
C GLU A 169 -5.02 -3.98 16.30
N VAL A 170 -3.71 -3.96 16.51
CA VAL A 170 -2.80 -2.89 16.06
C VAL A 170 -1.65 -3.51 15.28
N ARG A 171 -1.36 -3.02 14.08
CA ARG A 171 -0.19 -3.43 13.29
C ARG A 171 1.07 -2.90 13.93
N ALA A 172 2.00 -3.78 14.31
CA ALA A 172 3.17 -3.37 15.06
C ALA A 172 4.03 -2.35 14.31
N ARG A 173 4.28 -2.58 13.01
CA ARG A 173 5.22 -1.76 12.22
C ARG A 173 4.83 -0.29 12.02
N CYS A 174 3.56 0.06 12.17
CA CYS A 174 3.06 1.40 11.88
C CYS A 174 2.04 1.94 12.90
N GLY A 175 1.66 1.12 13.89
CA GLY A 175 0.66 1.48 14.89
C GLY A 175 -0.74 1.66 14.32
N ASN A 176 -1.04 1.14 13.13
CA ASN A 176 -2.36 1.27 12.50
C ASN A 176 -3.34 0.24 13.08
N CYS A 177 -4.56 0.68 13.41
CA CYS A 177 -5.59 -0.20 13.95
C CYS A 177 -6.14 -1.09 12.82
N ILE A 178 -6.48 -2.34 13.15
CA ILE A 178 -7.05 -3.34 12.24
C ILE A 178 -8.50 -3.55 12.62
N SER A 179 -9.39 -3.58 11.62
CA SER A 179 -10.81 -3.89 11.82
C SER A 179 -11.33 -4.81 10.71
N GLU A 180 -12.17 -5.77 11.09
CA GLU A 180 -12.84 -6.64 10.12
C GLU A 180 -14.01 -5.93 9.42
N THR A 181 -14.58 -4.94 10.10
CA THR A 181 -15.68 -4.10 9.62
C THR A 181 -15.17 -2.71 9.21
N PRO A 182 -15.85 -2.03 8.27
CA PRO A 182 -15.48 -0.67 7.88
C PRO A 182 -15.46 0.27 9.09
N GLY A 183 -14.42 1.09 9.19
CA GLY A 183 -14.34 2.16 10.17
C GLY A 183 -14.66 3.53 9.56
N PHE A 184 -14.80 4.53 10.43
CA PHE A 184 -15.07 5.91 10.04
C PHE A 184 -14.20 6.89 10.86
N PRO A 185 -13.85 8.06 10.31
CA PRO A 185 -14.18 8.56 8.98
C PRO A 185 -13.32 7.94 7.85
N VAL A 186 -13.82 7.98 6.61
CA VAL A 186 -13.05 7.63 5.41
C VAL A 186 -12.71 8.92 4.69
N ALA A 187 -11.45 9.10 4.27
CA ALA A 187 -11.05 10.31 3.55
C ALA A 187 -11.74 10.40 2.17
N GLU A 188 -12.03 11.62 1.72
CA GLU A 188 -12.58 11.86 0.38
C GLU A 188 -11.61 11.39 -0.70
N VAL A 189 -10.32 11.74 -0.52
CA VAL A 189 -9.18 11.25 -1.31
C VAL A 189 -8.33 10.34 -0.42
N GLU A 190 -8.36 9.05 -0.71
CA GLU A 190 -7.64 8.01 0.02
C GLU A 190 -6.29 7.70 -0.64
N PRO A 191 -5.22 7.45 0.13
CA PRO A 191 -3.98 6.91 -0.42
C PRO A 191 -4.21 5.51 -1.02
N GLU A 192 -3.45 5.15 -2.05
CA GLU A 192 -3.49 3.78 -2.55
C GLU A 192 -3.00 2.79 -1.49
N ALA A 193 -3.51 1.56 -1.49
CA ALA A 193 -3.11 0.55 -0.49
C ALA A 193 -1.59 0.31 -0.45
N ALA A 194 -0.91 0.38 -1.60
CA ALA A 194 0.55 0.27 -1.68
C ALA A 194 1.29 1.47 -1.05
N GLU A 195 0.65 2.63 -0.98
CA GLU A 195 1.22 3.84 -0.38
C GLU A 195 1.19 3.78 1.16
N LEU A 196 0.24 3.07 1.76
CA LEU A 196 0.23 2.80 3.21
C LEU A 196 1.48 2.01 3.65
N ASP A 197 2.02 1.19 2.75
CA ASP A 197 3.21 0.37 2.96
C ASP A 197 4.49 1.05 2.46
N ARG A 198 4.41 2.29 1.97
CA ARG A 198 5.57 3.07 1.52
C ARG A 198 6.31 3.67 2.72
N LEU A 199 7.62 3.47 2.74
CA LEU A 199 8.53 4.11 3.68
C LEU A 199 8.65 5.61 3.39
N VAL A 200 8.72 6.42 4.45
CA VAL A 200 9.13 7.82 4.35
C VAL A 200 10.64 7.85 4.23
N ASP A 201 11.14 8.68 3.32
CA ASP A 201 12.57 9.03 3.25
C ASP A 201 12.88 10.08 4.34
N ALA A 202 12.70 9.67 5.59
CA ALA A 202 12.95 10.45 6.79
C ALA A 202 14.00 9.72 7.64
N PRO A 203 14.78 10.45 8.45
CA PRO A 203 15.67 9.79 9.38
C PRO A 203 14.84 8.83 10.26
N PRO A 204 15.33 7.61 10.47
CA PRO A 204 14.62 6.61 11.24
C PRO A 204 14.34 7.14 12.65
N VAL A 205 13.17 6.83 13.19
CA VAL A 205 12.90 7.14 14.59
C VAL A 205 13.85 6.30 15.43
N GLN A 206 14.61 6.97 16.29
CA GLN A 206 15.42 6.29 17.29
C GLN A 206 14.48 5.83 18.39
N TYR A 207 14.30 4.52 18.46
CA TYR A 207 13.63 3.90 19.58
C TYR A 207 14.65 3.67 20.70
N ASP A 208 14.41 4.24 21.87
CA ASP A 208 15.20 3.98 23.08
C ASP A 208 14.50 2.94 23.97
N PRO A 209 14.99 1.69 24.03
CA PRO A 209 14.41 0.64 24.85
C PRO A 209 14.48 0.96 26.35
N SER A 210 15.44 1.78 26.79
CA SER A 210 15.58 2.13 28.20
C SER A 210 14.42 2.99 28.69
N LEU A 211 13.83 3.82 27.82
CA LEU A 211 12.63 4.59 28.12
C LEU A 211 11.42 3.67 28.34
N SER A 212 11.29 2.60 27.56
CA SER A 212 10.23 1.60 27.74
C SER A 212 10.41 0.80 29.03
N ALA A 213 11.65 0.48 29.40
CA ALA A 213 11.97 -0.23 30.64
C ALA A 213 11.72 0.66 31.86
N ALA A 214 12.09 1.94 31.81
CA ALA A 214 11.82 2.89 32.89
C ALA A 214 10.31 3.11 33.10
N ILE A 215 9.51 3.13 32.02
CA ILE A 215 8.05 3.17 32.11
C ILE A 215 7.50 1.88 32.74
N ARG A 216 8.04 0.71 32.37
CA ARG A 216 7.67 -0.57 33.01
C ARG A 216 7.94 -0.54 34.51
N ASP A 217 9.16 -0.16 34.91
CA ASP A 217 9.56 -0.11 36.31
C ASP A 217 8.69 0.88 37.12
N ALA A 218 8.35 2.02 36.51
CA ALA A 218 7.46 3.00 37.12
C ALA A 218 6.02 2.47 37.26
N LEU A 219 5.50 1.73 36.28
CA LEU A 219 4.17 1.12 36.33
C LEU A 219 4.11 -0.05 37.32
N GLU A 220 5.12 -0.92 37.33
CA GLU A 220 5.23 -2.01 38.31
C GLU A 220 5.34 -1.44 39.73
N SER A 221 6.10 -0.37 39.91
CA SER A 221 6.18 0.33 41.19
C SER A 221 4.83 0.94 41.61
N ALA A 222 4.07 1.50 40.66
CA ALA A 222 2.75 2.07 40.93
C ALA A 222 1.66 1.02 41.18
N LEU A 223 1.79 -0.18 40.61
CA LEU A 223 0.83 -1.29 40.76
C LEU A 223 1.15 -2.20 41.95
N PHE A 224 2.43 -2.32 42.35
CA PHE A 224 2.90 -3.27 43.36
C PHE A 224 3.63 -2.62 44.55
N GLY A 225 3.67 -1.27 44.65
CA GLY A 225 4.41 -0.55 45.68
C GLY A 225 3.57 0.18 46.73
N TRP A 226 3.45 -0.46 47.91
CA TRP A 226 3.07 -0.01 49.27
C TRP A 226 1.62 0.39 49.55
#